data_AF-A0A2E6IQF9-F1
#
_entry.id   AF-A0A2E6IQF9-F1
#
_cell.length_a   1.000
_cell.length_b   1.000
_cell.length_c   1.000
_cell.angle_alpha   90.00
_cell.angle_beta   90.00
_cell.angle_gamma   90.00
#
_symmetry.space_group_name_H-M   'P 1'
#
loop_
_entity.id
_entity.type
_entity.pdbx_description
1 polymer ?
#
loop_
_entity_poly.entity_id
_entity_poly.type
_entity_poly.pdbx_seq_one_letter_code
_entity_poly.pdbx_strand_id
1 'polypeptide(L)' 'MTYIVETYTLCDGWVNTWHNEENGVTSPETFPTRAAAQAALDEFFAEIADEIAVGQRACDAGYDRSEFRVVKVGEP' A
#
# COMPACT_ATOMS: atom_id res chain seq x y z
N MET A 1 8.46 16.96 -2.23
CA MET A 1 8.57 15.61 -2.83
C MET A 1 8.12 14.61 -1.80
N THR A 2 7.09 13.86 -2.12
CA THR A 2 6.47 12.80 -1.31
C THR A 2 6.54 11.48 -2.07
N TYR A 3 6.16 10.39 -1.42
CA TYR A 3 6.08 9.07 -2.02
C TYR A 3 4.70 8.48 -1.73
N ILE A 4 4.17 7.70 -2.67
CA ILE A 4 2.92 6.97 -2.53
C ILE A 4 3.15 5.50 -2.83
N VAL A 5 2.29 4.66 -2.29
CA VAL A 5 2.17 3.26 -2.71
C VAL A 5 1.03 3.20 -3.72
N GLU A 6 1.32 2.72 -4.92
CA GLU A 6 0.31 2.44 -5.93
C GLU A 6 0.05 0.94 -6.01
N THR A 7 -1.21 0.59 -6.16
CA THR A 7 -1.68 -0.77 -6.43
C THR A 7 -2.10 -0.84 -7.90
N TYR A 8 -1.73 -1.91 -8.59
CA TYR A 8 -2.17 -2.16 -9.96
C TYR A 8 -3.58 -2.75 -9.95
N THR A 9 -4.54 -2.00 -10.48
CA THR A 9 -5.92 -2.45 -10.65
C THR A 9 -6.19 -2.76 -12.12
N LEU A 10 -7.06 -3.75 -12.36
CA LEU A 10 -7.39 -4.17 -13.73
C LEU A 10 -7.99 -3.04 -14.57
N CYS A 11 -8.77 -2.16 -13.94
CA CYS A 11 -9.54 -1.11 -14.64
C CYS A 11 -8.79 0.22 -14.73
N ASP A 12 -8.10 0.63 -13.66
CA ASP A 12 -7.52 1.98 -13.53
C ASP A 12 -5.99 1.97 -13.61
N GLY A 13 -5.38 0.79 -13.72
CA GLY A 13 -3.93 0.64 -13.74
C GLY A 13 -3.34 0.97 -12.38
N TRP A 14 -2.23 1.71 -12.36
CA TRP A 14 -1.55 2.06 -11.12
C TRP A 14 -2.24 3.23 -10.44
N VAL A 15 -2.85 2.98 -9.28
CA VAL A 15 -3.56 3.99 -8.49
C VAL A 15 -3.21 3.88 -7.02
N ASN A 16 -3.17 5.02 -6.32
CA ASN A 16 -3.01 5.02 -4.87
C ASN A 16 -4.33 4.58 -4.22
N THR A 17 -4.36 3.34 -3.73
CA THR A 17 -5.50 2.80 -2.96
C THR A 17 -5.31 2.96 -1.46
N TRP A 18 -4.20 3.53 -1.01
CA TRP A 18 -3.86 3.69 0.39
C TRP A 18 -4.38 5.02 0.91
N HIS A 19 -5.00 4.99 2.08
CA HIS A 19 -5.72 6.14 2.64
C HIS A 19 -5.38 6.27 4.12
N ASN A 20 -5.10 7.50 4.55
CA ASN A 20 -5.01 7.88 5.94
C ASN A 20 -6.31 8.52 6.39
N GLU A 21 -6.78 8.14 7.57
CA GLU A 21 -7.90 8.81 8.22
C GLU A 21 -7.36 9.68 9.37
N GLU A 22 -7.60 10.98 9.28
CA GLU A 22 -7.24 11.92 10.35
C GLU A 22 -8.45 12.82 10.65
N ASN A 23 -8.88 12.86 11.91
CA ASN A 23 -10.04 13.66 12.36
C ASN A 23 -11.34 13.41 11.56
N GLY A 24 -11.57 12.16 11.12
CA GLY A 24 -12.73 11.79 10.30
C GLY A 24 -12.64 12.23 8.83
N VAL A 25 -11.48 12.72 8.39
CA VAL A 25 -11.19 13.03 6.99
C VAL A 25 -10.27 11.96 6.44
N THR A 26 -10.73 11.25 5.42
CA THR A 26 -9.92 10.30 4.65
C THR A 26 -9.16 11.04 3.56
N SER A 27 -7.84 10.92 3.54
CA SER A 27 -6.96 11.47 2.50
C SER A 27 -6.05 10.39 1.94
N PRO A 28 -5.61 10.48 0.67
CA PRO A 28 -4.61 9.55 0.14
C PRO A 28 -3.36 9.53 1.02
N GLU A 29 -2.91 8.33 1.36
CA GLU A 29 -1.71 8.18 2.18
C GLU A 29 -0.48 8.61 1.38
N THR A 30 0.38 9.42 2.01
CA THR A 30 1.64 9.89 1.43
C THR A 30 2.76 9.81 2.45
N PHE A 31 3.96 9.52 1.97
CA PHE A 31 5.15 9.29 2.79
C PHE A 31 6.23 10.34 2.49
N PRO A 32 7.00 10.76 3.52
CA PRO A 32 8.07 11.74 3.33
C PRO A 32 9.30 11.15 2.61
N THR A 33 9.50 9.83 2.68
CA THR A 33 10.66 9.15 2.06
C THR A 33 10.25 7.84 1.39
N ARG A 34 11.02 7.42 0.39
CA ARG A 34 10.85 6.11 -0.26
C ARG A 34 10.98 4.98 0.76
N ALA A 35 11.89 5.10 1.71
CA ALA A 35 12.11 4.11 2.75
C ALA A 35 10.88 3.97 3.65
N ALA A 36 10.23 5.07 4.02
CA ALA A 36 8.99 5.04 4.80
C ALA A 36 7.84 4.36 4.02
N ALA A 37 7.65 4.70 2.75
CA ALA A 37 6.64 4.05 1.91
C ALA A 37 6.92 2.55 1.71
N GLN A 38 8.20 2.18 1.55
CA GLN A 38 8.60 0.79 1.42
C GLN A 38 8.38 0.01 2.72
N ALA A 39 8.70 0.61 3.87
CA ALA A 39 8.45 0.00 5.18
C ALA A 39 6.96 -0.26 5.40
N ALA A 40 6.10 0.72 5.12
CA ALA A 40 4.65 0.55 5.21
C ALA A 40 4.13 -0.56 4.29
N LEU A 41 4.66 -0.64 3.06
CA LEU A 41 4.33 -1.73 2.13
C LEU A 41 4.78 -3.09 2.66
N ASP A 42 5.99 -3.20 3.19
CA ASP A 42 6.52 -4.45 3.75
C ASP A 42 5.75 -4.87 5.01
N GLU A 43 5.34 -3.92 5.86
CA GLU A 43 4.47 -4.15 7.02
C GLU A 43 3.12 -4.71 6.61
N PHE A 44 2.45 -4.10 5.62
CA PHE A 44 1.19 -4.60 5.06
C PHE A 44 1.28 -6.06 4.59
N PHE A 45 2.36 -6.42 3.88
CA PHE A 45 2.57 -7.82 3.47
C PHE A 45 2.83 -8.76 4.65
N ALA A 46 3.51 -8.28 5.69
CA ALA A 46 3.76 -9.06 6.90
C ALA A 46 2.46 -9.33 7.67
N GLU A 47 1.58 -8.33 7.79
CA GLU A 47 0.27 -8.49 8.42
C GLU A 47 -0.58 -9.52 7.67
N ILE A 48 -0.63 -9.44 6.34
CA ILE A 48 -1.39 -10.39 5.51
C ILE A 48 -0.82 -11.81 5.63
N ALA A 49 0.50 -11.95 5.67
CA ALA A 49 1.14 -13.24 5.86
C ALA A 49 0.81 -13.83 7.24
N ASP A 50 0.76 -13.00 8.29
CA ASP A 50 0.35 -13.41 9.63
C ASP A 50 -1.12 -13.83 9.67
N GLU A 51 -2.03 -13.02 9.10
CA GLU A 51 -3.46 -13.34 8.96
C GLU A 51 -3.70 -14.68 8.27
N ILE A 52 -2.93 -14.96 7.21
CA ILE A 52 -2.98 -16.26 6.51
C ILE A 52 -2.45 -17.37 7.44
N ALA A 53 -1.34 -17.15 8.14
CA ALA A 53 -0.73 -18.13 9.03
C ALA A 53 -1.65 -18.51 10.20
N VAL A 54 -2.42 -17.55 10.74
CA VAL A 54 -3.40 -17.79 11.82
C VAL A 54 -4.79 -18.20 11.32
N GLY A 55 -4.99 -18.28 9.99
CA GLY A 55 -6.24 -18.70 9.36
C GLY A 55 -7.36 -17.67 9.39
N GLN A 56 -7.05 -16.39 9.66
CA GLN A 56 -7.99 -15.28 9.52
C GLN A 56 -8.27 -14.95 8.05
N ARG A 57 -7.29 -15.23 7.18
CA ARG A 57 -7.39 -15.06 5.73
C ARG A 57 -7.10 -16.38 5.01
N ALA A 58 -7.76 -16.61 3.88
CA ALA A 58 -7.52 -17.79 3.06
C ALA A 58 -6.11 -17.75 2.45
N CYS A 59 -5.46 -18.92 2.31
CA CYS A 59 -4.08 -19.02 1.83
C CYS A 59 -3.87 -18.51 0.39
N ASP A 60 -4.94 -18.47 -0.40
CA ASP A 60 -4.97 -17.96 -1.77
C ASP A 60 -5.41 -16.48 -1.86
N ALA A 61 -5.74 -15.86 -0.73
CA ALA A 61 -6.17 -14.46 -0.64
C ALA A 61 -5.03 -13.49 -0.27
N GLY A 62 -3.77 -13.93 -0.42
CA GLY A 62 -2.60 -13.05 -0.39
C GLY A 62 -2.49 -12.19 -1.67
N TYR A 63 -1.70 -11.13 -1.62
CA TYR A 63 -1.45 -10.27 -2.78
C TYR A 63 -0.07 -10.54 -3.40
N ASP A 64 0.07 -10.29 -4.72
CA ASP A 64 1.36 -10.35 -5.39
C ASP A 64 2.11 -9.03 -5.18
N ARG A 65 3.37 -9.10 -4.72
CA ARG A 65 4.22 -7.91 -4.53
C ARG A 65 4.40 -7.09 -5.80
N SER A 66 4.34 -7.72 -6.97
CA SER A 66 4.42 -7.05 -8.26
C SER A 66 3.20 -6.20 -8.61
N GLU A 67 2.08 -6.36 -7.89
CA GLU A 67 0.90 -5.48 -7.99
C GLU A 67 1.07 -4.19 -7.18
N PHE A 68 2.19 -4.00 -6.49
CA PHE A 68 2.45 -2.83 -5.66
C PHE A 68 3.75 -2.16 -6.06
N ARG A 69 3.77 -0.82 -6.07
CA ARG A 69 5.00 -0.06 -6.30
C ARG A 69 5.02 1.23 -5.49
N VAL A 70 6.22 1.59 -5.04
CA VAL A 70 6.47 2.90 -4.42
C VAL A 70 6.85 3.90 -5.49
N VAL A 71 6.05 4.97 -5.63
CA VAL A 71 6.27 6.02 -6.63
C VAL A 71 6.52 7.35 -5.96
N LYS A 72 7.45 8.11 -6.51
CA LYS A 72 7.72 9.48 -6.07
C LYS A 72 6.69 10.41 -6.68
N VAL A 73 5.98 11.16 -5.85
CA VAL A 73 5.03 12.19 -6.24
C VAL A 73 5.50 13.55 -5.71
N GLY A 74 5.33 14.58 -6.51
CA GLY A 74 5.87 15.90 -6.22
C GLY A 74 5.92 16.67 -7.51
N GLU A 75 5.23 17.80 -7.51
CA GLU A 75 5.03 18.69 -8.66
C GLU A 75 6.35 18.96 -9.41
N PRO A 76 6.33 19.10 -10.75
CA PRO A 76 7.36 19.87 -11.45
C PRO A 76 7.41 21.32 -10.97
#